data_AF-A0A7Z9QP54-F1
#
_entry.id   AF-A0A7Z9QP54-F1
#
_cell.length_a   1.000
_cell.length_b   1.000
_cell.length_c   1.000
_cell.angle_alpha   90.00
_cell.angle_beta   90.00
_cell.angle_gamma   90.00
#
_symmetry.space_group_name_H-M   'P 1'
#
loop_
_entity.id
_entity.type
_entity.pdbx_description
1 polymer ?
#
loop_
_entity_poly.entity_id
_entity_poly.type
_entity_poly.pdbx_seq_one_letter_code
_entity_poly.pdbx_strand_id
1 'polypeptide(L)'
;MEQYLAETIDINADGEYIERSTGVCNAVCNRSLRLAANALNRPDLLEPVRRNLDLSYHMLHADGTVVTSFSQRQDHGTRVVLVNMVDSYYSMARRDGNGFYAAVADW
;
A
#
# COMPACT_ATOMS: atom_id res chain seq x y z
N MET A 1 -11.27 11.28 26.80
CA MET A 1 -11.89 10.49 25.71
C MET A 1 -11.16 10.68 24.37
N GLU A 2 -10.29 11.70 24.23
CA GLU A 2 -9.54 11.97 22.98
C GLU A 2 -8.22 11.19 22.85
N GLN A 3 -7.77 10.50 23.90
CA GLN A 3 -6.46 9.84 23.91
C GLN A 3 -6.40 8.56 23.05
N TYR A 4 -7.54 7.97 22.73
CA TYR A 4 -7.63 6.80 21.84
C TYR A 4 -7.54 7.17 20.35
N LEU A 5 -7.67 8.46 20.00
CA LEU A 5 -7.57 8.96 18.62
C LEU A 5 -6.19 9.60 18.32
N ALA A 6 -5.31 9.65 19.32
CA ALA A 6 -3.95 10.17 19.21
C ALA A 6 -2.93 9.09 18.83
N GLU A 7 -3.35 7.82 18.78
CA GLU A 7 -2.53 6.76 18.19
C GLU A 7 -2.35 7.07 16.70
N THR A 8 -1.13 7.46 16.34
CA THR A 8 -0.66 7.51 14.96
C THR A 8 -0.88 6.15 14.31
N ILE A 9 -1.17 6.14 13.01
CA ILE A 9 -1.28 4.90 12.25
C ILE A 9 -0.01 4.09 12.44
N ASP A 10 -0.18 2.83 12.87
CA ASP A 10 0.93 1.94 13.21
C ASP A 10 1.59 1.38 11.94
N ILE A 11 2.43 2.23 11.34
CA ILE A 11 3.21 1.97 10.14
C ILE A 11 4.69 2.11 10.45
N ASN A 12 5.49 1.13 10.05
CA ASN A 12 6.94 1.20 10.23
C ASN A 12 7.58 2.19 9.23
N ALA A 13 8.89 2.43 9.38
CA ALA A 13 9.63 3.34 8.51
C ALA A 13 9.61 2.89 7.03
N ASP A 14 9.51 1.59 6.79
CA ASP A 14 9.50 0.99 5.46
C ASP A 14 8.12 1.09 4.78
N GLY A 15 7.05 1.44 5.51
CA GLY A 15 5.70 1.54 4.95
C GLY A 15 4.83 0.29 5.15
N GLU A 16 5.27 -0.68 5.95
CA GLU A 16 4.44 -1.82 6.35
C GLU A 16 3.57 -1.46 7.55
N TYR A 17 2.28 -1.77 7.46
CA TYR A 17 1.41 -1.76 8.62
C TYR A 17 1.81 -2.90 9.56
N ILE A 18 1.83 -2.65 10.86
CA ILE A 18 2.33 -3.60 11.85
C ILE A 18 1.37 -4.79 12.07
N GLU A 19 0.09 -4.66 11.69
CA GLU A 19 -0.88 -5.75 11.78
C GLU A 19 -0.61 -6.86 10.73
N ARG A 20 0.18 -7.87 11.14
CA ARG A 20 0.65 -9.02 10.34
C ARG A 20 -0.42 -10.08 10.02
N SER A 21 -1.64 -9.69 9.66
CA SER A 21 -2.71 -10.65 9.36
C SER A 21 -2.97 -10.77 7.86
N THR A 22 -2.08 -11.45 7.13
CA THR A 22 -2.24 -11.81 5.70
C THR A 22 -1.97 -10.66 4.72
N GLY A 23 -1.32 -10.93 3.57
CA GLY A 23 -1.00 -9.92 2.54
C GLY A 23 -2.18 -9.13 1.95
N VAL A 24 -3.41 -9.45 2.34
CA VAL A 24 -4.65 -8.72 2.02
C VAL A 24 -4.84 -7.49 2.92
N CYS A 25 -4.23 -7.45 4.12
CA CYS A 25 -4.42 -6.34 5.06
C CYS A 25 -3.98 -4.98 4.49
N ASN A 26 -2.88 -4.91 3.74
CA ASN A 26 -2.41 -3.63 3.21
C ASN A 26 -3.44 -2.97 2.28
N ALA A 27 -4.12 -3.74 1.43
CA ALA A 27 -5.19 -3.23 0.57
C ALA A 27 -6.39 -2.73 1.37
N VAL A 28 -6.79 -3.48 2.41
CA VAL A 28 -7.90 -3.11 3.30
C VAL A 28 -7.56 -1.86 4.12
N CYS A 29 -6.35 -1.77 4.67
CA CYS A 29 -5.84 -0.62 5.41
C CYS A 29 -5.79 0.61 4.52
N ASN A 30 -5.19 0.51 3.33
CA ASN A 30 -5.12 1.63 2.38
C ASN A 30 -6.52 2.14 2.02
N ARG A 31 -7.47 1.23 1.72
CA ARG A 31 -8.85 1.61 1.43
C ARG A 31 -9.51 2.29 2.63
N SER A 32 -9.36 1.73 3.83
CA SER A 32 -9.97 2.25 5.06
C SER A 32 -9.44 3.64 5.40
N LEU A 33 -8.12 3.85 5.31
CA LEU A 33 -7.48 5.14 5.56
C LEU A 33 -7.88 6.19 4.52
N ARG A 34 -7.96 5.83 3.24
CA ARG A 34 -8.46 6.75 2.21
C ARG A 34 -9.89 7.19 2.45
N LEU A 35 -10.77 6.24 2.82
CA LEU A 35 -12.17 6.55 3.14
C LEU A 35 -12.27 7.42 4.39
N ALA A 36 -11.52 7.10 5.45
CA ALA A 36 -11.46 7.88 6.67
C ALA A 36 -10.92 9.30 6.43
N ALA A 37 -9.88 9.45 5.60
CA ALA A 37 -9.32 10.76 5.22
C ALA A 37 -10.40 11.68 4.62
N ASN A 38 -11.26 11.13 3.76
CA ASN A 38 -12.36 11.87 3.15
C ASN A 38 -13.50 12.11 4.14
N ALA A 39 -13.94 11.08 4.88
CA ALA A 39 -15.08 11.19 5.79
C ALA A 39 -14.82 12.12 6.97
N LEU A 40 -13.57 12.18 7.44
CA LEU A 40 -13.16 12.96 8.61
C LEU A 40 -12.44 14.27 8.24
N ASN A 41 -12.28 14.59 6.96
CA ASN A 41 -11.45 15.70 6.47
C ASN A 41 -10.02 15.69 7.05
N ARG A 42 -9.41 14.50 7.11
CA ARG A 42 -8.08 14.25 7.68
C ARG A 42 -7.11 13.80 6.59
N PRO A 43 -6.59 14.71 5.74
CA PRO A 43 -5.72 14.35 4.63
C PRO A 43 -4.38 13.75 5.07
N ASP A 44 -3.99 13.95 6.33
CA ASP A 44 -2.81 13.35 6.96
C ASP A 44 -2.88 11.82 7.00
N LEU A 45 -4.08 11.23 7.01
CA LEU A 45 -4.26 9.77 6.93
C LEU A 45 -3.85 9.16 5.58
N LEU A 46 -3.56 9.99 4.57
CA LEU A 46 -3.09 9.54 3.27
C LEU A 46 -1.57 9.34 3.21
N GLU A 47 -0.82 9.92 4.15
CA GLU A 47 0.62 9.75 4.20
C GLU A 47 1.03 8.28 4.42
N PRO A 48 0.44 7.54 5.37
CA PRO A 48 0.67 6.10 5.50
C PRO A 48 0.31 5.31 4.23
N VAL A 49 -0.76 5.72 3.53
CA VAL A 49 -1.19 5.07 2.27
C VAL A 49 -0.12 5.21 1.19
N ARG A 50 0.47 6.41 1.03
CA ARG A 50 1.55 6.64 0.06
C ARG A 50 2.76 5.76 0.35
N ARG A 51 3.22 5.74 1.61
CA ARG A 51 4.35 4.91 2.04
C ARG A 51 4.12 3.43 1.76
N ASN A 52 2.91 2.94 2.04
CA ASN A 52 2.58 1.55 1.77
C ASN A 52 2.52 1.22 0.26
N LEU A 53 1.99 2.13 -0.57
CA LEU A 53 1.99 1.97 -2.03
C LEU A 53 3.42 1.98 -2.59
N ASP A 54 4.26 2.91 -2.14
CA ASP A 54 5.66 3.00 -2.57
C ASP A 54 6.43 1.72 -2.22
N LEU A 55 6.27 1.21 -0.99
CA LEU A 55 6.84 -0.07 -0.57
C LEU A 55 6.34 -1.23 -1.44
N SER A 56 5.03 -1.30 -1.68
CA SER A 56 4.42 -2.39 -2.43
C SER A 56 4.94 -2.47 -3.87
N TYR A 57 5.28 -1.32 -4.46
CA TYR A 57 5.98 -1.30 -5.74
C TYR A 57 7.45 -1.71 -5.63
N HIS A 58 8.18 -1.26 -4.60
CA HIS A 58 9.56 -1.69 -4.40
C HIS A 58 9.69 -3.19 -4.14
N MET A 59 8.70 -3.82 -3.51
CA MET A 59 8.63 -5.27 -3.36
C MET A 59 8.41 -5.98 -4.71
N LEU A 60 7.73 -5.35 -5.68
CA LEU A 60 7.65 -5.84 -7.06
C LEU A 60 9.01 -5.71 -7.76
N HIS A 61 9.72 -4.60 -7.58
CA HIS A 61 11.02 -4.36 -8.21
C HIS A 61 12.19 -5.10 -7.53
N ALA A 62 12.06 -5.48 -6.26
CA ALA A 62 13.04 -6.31 -5.54
C ALA A 62 13.10 -7.75 -6.09
N ASP A 63 12.16 -8.16 -6.95
CA ASP A 63 12.29 -9.37 -7.75
C ASP A 63 13.16 -9.18 -9.01
N GLY A 64 13.33 -7.92 -9.46
CA GLY A 64 14.34 -7.36 -10.39
C GLY A 64 14.67 -8.10 -11.70
N THR A 65 14.15 -9.29 -11.92
CA THR A 65 14.55 -10.40 -12.81
C THR A 65 15.85 -11.19 -12.48
N VAL A 66 15.69 -12.53 -12.38
CA VAL A 66 16.60 -13.71 -12.43
C VAL A 66 18.04 -13.60 -11.86
N VAL A 67 18.26 -14.23 -10.70
CA VAL A 67 19.41 -15.12 -10.47
C VAL A 67 18.90 -16.55 -10.54
N THR A 68 19.34 -17.28 -11.57
CA THR A 68 19.40 -18.73 -11.57
C THR A 68 20.22 -19.19 -10.38
N SER A 69 19.54 -19.55 -9.28
CA SER A 69 19.86 -20.68 -8.40
C SER A 69 18.95 -20.62 -7.19
N PHE A 70 17.93 -21.49 -7.22
CA PHE A 70 17.10 -21.94 -6.11
C PHE A 70 16.33 -20.88 -5.32
N SER A 71 15.09 -20.60 -5.76
CA SER A 71 13.97 -20.62 -4.81
C SER A 71 12.66 -20.94 -5.51
N GLN A 72 11.91 -21.84 -4.90
CA GLN A 72 10.80 -22.57 -5.50
C GLN A 72 9.48 -21.81 -5.33
N ARG A 73 8.66 -21.77 -6.39
CA ARG A 73 7.19 -21.82 -6.35
C ARG A 73 6.44 -20.95 -5.29
N GLN A 74 6.76 -19.67 -5.13
CA GLN A 74 5.95 -18.76 -4.28
C GLN A 74 5.43 -17.46 -4.95
N ASP A 75 5.58 -17.29 -6.27
CA ASP A 75 5.21 -16.06 -7.00
C ASP A 75 3.70 -15.77 -7.12
N HIS A 76 2.84 -16.62 -6.53
CA HIS A 76 1.39 -16.37 -6.51
C HIS A 76 0.98 -15.27 -5.51
N GLY A 77 1.84 -14.90 -4.56
CA GLY A 77 1.52 -13.91 -3.52
C GLY A 77 1.64 -12.45 -3.99
N THR A 78 2.76 -12.08 -4.60
CA THR A 78 3.11 -10.68 -4.89
C THR A 78 2.18 -10.03 -5.92
N ARG A 79 1.83 -10.76 -6.99
CA ARG A 79 0.91 -10.25 -8.01
C ARG A 79 -0.50 -10.04 -7.47
N VAL A 80 -0.96 -10.91 -6.57
CA VAL A 80 -2.28 -10.79 -5.93
C VAL A 80 -2.34 -9.56 -5.02
N VAL A 81 -1.23 -9.22 -4.34
CA VAL A 81 -1.16 -8.01 -3.50
C VAL A 81 -1.38 -6.74 -4.32
N LEU A 82 -0.75 -6.58 -5.48
CA LEU A 82 -0.94 -5.40 -6.33
C LEU A 82 -2.35 -5.28 -6.91
N VAL A 83 -2.92 -6.40 -7.39
CA VAL A 83 -4.30 -6.41 -7.92
C VAL A 83 -5.29 -5.91 -6.87
N ASN A 84 -5.10 -6.29 -5.61
CA ASN A 84 -5.96 -5.83 -4.51
C ASN A 84 -5.74 -4.34 -4.16
N MET A 85 -4.66 -3.71 -4.63
CA MET A 85 -4.32 -2.31 -4.36
C MET A 85 -4.62 -1.35 -5.51
N VAL A 86 -5.04 -1.84 -6.68
CA VAL A 86 -5.28 -1.02 -7.89
C VAL A 86 -6.19 0.17 -7.61
N ASP A 87 -7.26 -0.01 -6.83
CA ASP A 87 -8.16 1.09 -6.41
C ASP A 87 -7.41 2.21 -5.65
N SER A 88 -6.48 1.82 -4.77
CA SER A 88 -5.71 2.78 -3.98
C SER A 88 -4.66 3.49 -4.85
N TYR A 89 -3.96 2.79 -5.73
CA TYR A 89 -3.06 3.42 -6.72
C TYR A 89 -3.80 4.42 -7.59
N TYR A 90 -4.92 4.01 -8.19
CA TYR A 90 -5.70 4.86 -9.08
C TYR A 90 -6.25 6.10 -8.37
N SER A 91 -6.80 5.93 -7.17
CA SER A 91 -7.34 7.06 -6.44
C SER A 91 -6.26 8.04 -5.99
N MET A 92 -5.09 7.55 -5.58
CA MET A 92 -3.96 8.41 -5.19
C MET A 92 -3.33 9.08 -6.41
N ALA A 93 -3.24 8.39 -7.55
CA ALA A 93 -2.77 8.96 -8.82
C ALA A 93 -3.57 10.21 -9.21
N ARG A 94 -4.90 10.13 -9.16
CA ARG A 94 -5.76 11.28 -9.47
C ARG A 94 -5.68 12.38 -8.45
N ARG A 95 -5.63 12.03 -7.17
CA ARG A 95 -5.63 13.01 -6.08
C ARG A 95 -4.34 13.81 -6.07
N ASP A 96 -3.21 13.14 -6.24
CA ASP A 96 -1.88 13.74 -6.11
C ASP A 96 -1.28 14.18 -7.45
N GLY A 97 -1.95 13.90 -8.58
CA GLY A 97 -1.39 14.12 -9.91
C GLY A 97 -0.17 13.23 -10.18
N ASN A 98 -0.11 12.07 -9.55
CA ASN A 98 1.04 11.18 -9.56
C ASN A 98 0.97 10.22 -10.77
N GLY A 99 1.73 10.56 -11.83
CA GLY A 99 1.79 9.75 -13.06
C GLY A 99 2.41 8.37 -12.88
N PHE A 100 3.24 8.17 -11.85
CA PHE A 100 3.78 6.86 -11.53
C PHE A 100 2.69 5.93 -10.96
N TYR A 101 1.88 6.42 -10.02
CA TYR A 101 0.73 5.64 -9.53
C TYR A 101 -0.30 5.35 -10.63
N ALA A 102 -0.48 6.26 -11.58
CA ALA A 102 -1.34 6.02 -12.74
C ALA A 102 -0.80 4.84 -13.58
N ALA A 103 0.49 4.83 -13.87
CA ALA A 103 1.12 3.74 -14.63
C ALA A 103 1.02 2.38 -13.91
N VAL A 104 1.14 2.34 -12.59
CA VAL A 104 0.96 1.10 -11.81
C VAL A 104 -0.49 0.62 -11.81
N ALA A 105 -1.46 1.54 -11.78
CA ALA A 105 -2.88 1.20 -11.84
C ALA A 105 -3.35 0.70 -13.22
N ASP A 106 -2.65 1.08 -14.29
CA ASP A 106 -2.94 0.70 -15.68
C ASP A 106 -2.28 -0.63 -16.11
N TRP A 107 -1.50 -1.27 -15.22
CA TRP A 107 -0.77 -2.52 -15.48
C TRP A 107 -1.64 -3.78 -15.30
#